data_AF-A0A523KJQ9-F1
#
_entry.id   AF-A0A523KJQ9-F1
#
_cell.length_a   1.000
_cell.length_b   1.000
_cell.length_c   1.000
_cell.angle_alpha   90.00
_cell.angle_beta   90.00
_cell.angle_gamma   90.00
#
_symmetry.space_group_name_H-M   'P 1'
#
loop_
_entity.id
_entity.type
_entity.pdbx_description
1 polymer ?
#
loop_
_entity_poly.entity_id
_entity_poly.type
_entity_poly.pdbx_seq_one_letter_code
_entity_poly.pdbx_strand_id
1 'polypeptide(L)'
;MNRTQLATGPSAVAVALVLFSGATRAGAAGEIGAGAYCPLPAQGERPACLEPARAEYGEFFNAVERGALSDAAAAQVEATVAAGADSDQAYLALSSLAYGYWQLSKSAVAAQQRNPELVERLERWNALLGMAYDDATDDEAWRRALRSAAKDLQRRAPPIELRCIDDRGETHPCDSTDAVMRGIDAAAGRVGLRGALERLLQRILGSEAS
;
A
#
# COMPACT_ATOMS: atom_id res chain seq x y z
N MET A 1 -22.27 6.49 -73.16
CA MET A 1 -23.06 7.54 -72.47
C MET A 1 -23.03 7.18 -70.99
N ASN A 2 -22.51 7.93 -70.02
CA ASN A 2 -22.07 9.32 -69.91
C ASN A 2 -20.93 9.43 -68.87
N ARG A 3 -20.01 10.36 -69.12
CA ARG A 3 -19.11 10.99 -68.14
C ARG A 3 -19.86 12.06 -67.34
N THR A 4 -19.54 12.28 -66.07
CA THR A 4 -19.28 13.60 -65.39
C THR A 4 -19.09 13.33 -63.88
N GLN A 5 -17.90 13.45 -63.28
CA GLN A 5 -17.20 14.64 -62.76
C GLN A 5 -18.03 15.54 -61.81
N LEU A 6 -17.57 15.67 -60.56
CA LEU A 6 -17.67 16.83 -59.63
C LEU A 6 -16.68 16.52 -58.48
N ALA A 7 -15.48 17.11 -58.43
CA ALA A 7 -15.09 18.49 -58.10
C ALA A 7 -15.06 18.79 -56.59
N THR A 8 -13.97 19.44 -56.22
CA THR A 8 -13.31 19.62 -54.91
C THR A 8 -13.67 20.92 -54.18
N GLY A 9 -13.81 20.84 -52.85
CA GLY A 9 -13.45 21.86 -51.81
C GLY A 9 -14.35 23.12 -51.65
N PRO A 10 -14.16 23.96 -50.61
CA PRO A 10 -13.21 23.90 -49.48
C PRO A 10 -13.82 24.10 -48.06
N SER A 11 -13.03 23.74 -47.04
CA SER A 11 -12.81 24.38 -45.72
C SER A 11 -13.97 25.02 -44.92
N ALA A 12 -14.23 24.45 -43.73
CA ALA A 12 -14.29 25.21 -42.47
C ALA A 12 -14.12 24.25 -41.29
N VAL A 13 -12.88 24.16 -40.77
CA VAL A 13 -12.57 23.48 -39.51
C VAL A 13 -13.08 24.36 -38.37
N ALA A 14 -14.15 23.94 -37.70
CA ALA A 14 -14.59 24.56 -36.46
C ALA A 14 -13.71 24.05 -35.31
N VAL A 15 -12.72 24.84 -34.93
CA VAL A 15 -11.98 24.65 -33.68
C VAL A 15 -12.87 25.11 -32.53
N ALA A 16 -13.56 24.17 -31.89
CA ALA A 16 -14.23 24.42 -30.62
C ALA A 16 -13.20 24.35 -29.48
N LEU A 17 -12.66 25.52 -29.12
CA LEU A 17 -11.90 25.70 -27.88
C LEU A 17 -12.86 25.60 -26.70
N VAL A 18 -12.88 24.46 -26.01
CA VAL A 18 -13.59 24.33 -24.74
C VAL A 18 -12.58 24.56 -23.61
N LEU A 19 -12.61 25.77 -23.06
CA LEU A 19 -11.99 26.13 -21.79
C LEU A 19 -12.88 25.61 -20.66
N PHE A 20 -12.41 24.61 -19.90
CA PHE A 20 -12.94 24.34 -18.56
C PHE A 20 -11.80 24.35 -17.54
N SER A 21 -11.63 25.52 -16.94
CA SER A 21 -10.96 25.68 -15.65
C SER A 21 -11.92 25.27 -14.53
N GLY A 22 -11.50 24.28 -13.74
CA GLY A 22 -11.71 24.15 -12.29
C GLY A 22 -13.15 24.15 -11.73
N ALA A 23 -13.59 23.00 -11.21
CA ALA A 23 -13.94 22.78 -9.79
C ALA A 23 -14.91 21.61 -9.59
N THR A 24 -14.44 20.62 -8.83
CA THR A 24 -15.18 19.76 -7.88
C THR A 24 -16.50 19.13 -8.34
N ARG A 25 -16.43 17.85 -8.72
CA ARG A 25 -17.42 16.85 -8.28
C ARG A 25 -16.71 15.52 -7.99
N ALA A 26 -16.67 15.19 -6.71
CA ALA A 26 -16.56 13.82 -6.24
C ALA A 26 -17.71 13.00 -6.84
N GLY A 27 -17.42 11.80 -7.32
CA GLY A 27 -18.45 10.88 -7.80
C GLY A 27 -17.91 9.69 -8.59
N ALA A 28 -17.84 8.56 -7.90
CA ALA A 28 -18.00 7.19 -8.40
C ALA A 28 -16.97 6.61 -9.39
N ALA A 29 -16.30 5.54 -8.93
CA ALA A 29 -15.59 4.54 -9.74
C ALA A 29 -14.50 5.11 -10.68
N GLY A 30 -13.50 5.77 -10.11
CA GLY A 30 -12.30 6.13 -10.86
C GLY A 30 -11.42 4.90 -11.06
N GLU A 31 -11.01 4.64 -12.30
CA GLU A 31 -9.84 3.84 -12.61
C GLU A 31 -8.72 4.26 -11.66
N ILE A 32 -8.39 3.38 -10.71
CA ILE A 32 -7.13 3.49 -10.01
C ILE A 32 -6.09 3.16 -11.08
N GLY A 33 -5.48 4.18 -11.67
CA GLY A 33 -4.41 4.00 -12.65
C GLY A 33 -3.36 3.03 -12.10
N ALA A 34 -2.70 2.29 -12.99
CA ALA A 34 -1.52 1.50 -12.64
C ALA A 34 -0.60 2.39 -11.78
N GLY A 35 -0.40 2.02 -10.51
CA GLY A 35 0.38 2.85 -9.59
C GLY A 35 -0.35 3.47 -8.39
N ALA A 36 -1.54 2.99 -7.99
CA ALA A 36 -2.18 3.49 -6.76
C ALA A 36 -2.78 2.39 -5.87
N TYR A 37 -2.68 2.64 -4.56
CA TYR A 37 -3.25 1.79 -3.51
C TYR A 37 -4.79 1.83 -3.54
N CYS A 38 -5.43 0.65 -3.49
CA CYS A 38 -6.88 0.52 -3.39
C CYS A 38 -7.30 0.52 -1.90
N PRO A 39 -8.10 1.49 -1.45
CA PRO A 39 -8.54 1.56 -0.05
C PRO A 39 -9.34 0.33 0.40
N LEU A 40 -9.27 0.04 1.68
CA LEU A 40 -10.04 -1.00 2.34
C LEU A 40 -11.54 -0.71 2.22
N PRO A 41 -12.36 -1.75 2.00
CA PRO A 41 -13.81 -1.60 1.91
C PRO A 41 -14.40 -1.02 3.19
N ALA A 42 -15.51 -0.28 3.07
CA ALA A 42 -16.40 -0.14 4.22
C ALA A 42 -17.09 -1.47 4.52
N GLN A 43 -17.72 -1.59 5.70
CA GLN A 43 -18.39 -2.83 6.09
C GLN A 43 -19.47 -3.21 5.04
N GLY A 44 -19.34 -4.41 4.48
CA GLY A 44 -20.27 -4.93 3.45
C GLY A 44 -19.96 -4.54 2.01
N GLU A 45 -18.92 -3.73 1.76
CA GLU A 45 -18.55 -3.32 0.41
C GLU A 45 -17.52 -4.26 -0.25
N ARG A 46 -17.56 -4.30 -1.59
CA ARG A 46 -16.53 -4.92 -2.44
C ARG A 46 -15.99 -3.84 -3.38
N PRO A 47 -14.79 -3.30 -3.14
CA PRO A 47 -14.25 -2.23 -3.97
C PRO A 47 -13.83 -2.81 -5.31
N ALA A 48 -14.36 -2.27 -6.42
CA ALA A 48 -13.98 -2.71 -7.76
C ALA A 48 -12.47 -2.59 -8.03
N CYS A 49 -11.77 -1.68 -7.34
CA CYS A 49 -10.32 -1.54 -7.46
C CYS A 49 -9.51 -2.72 -6.88
N LEU A 50 -10.12 -3.64 -6.12
CA LEU A 50 -9.46 -4.87 -5.69
C LEU A 50 -9.54 -5.99 -6.73
N GLU A 51 -10.37 -5.88 -7.76
CA GLU A 51 -10.54 -6.97 -8.74
C GLU A 51 -9.25 -7.36 -9.48
N PRO A 52 -8.39 -6.41 -9.92
CA PRO A 52 -7.09 -6.78 -10.49
C PRO A 52 -6.20 -7.51 -9.48
N ALA A 53 -6.20 -7.09 -8.22
CA ALA A 53 -5.44 -7.74 -7.16
C ALA A 53 -5.98 -9.14 -6.84
N ARG A 54 -7.30 -9.34 -6.92
CA ARG A 54 -7.94 -10.66 -6.78
C ARG A 54 -7.63 -11.59 -7.94
N ALA A 55 -7.51 -11.05 -9.16
CA ALA A 55 -7.11 -11.82 -10.32
C ALA A 55 -5.64 -12.28 -10.21
N GLU A 56 -4.75 -11.40 -9.76
CA GLU A 56 -3.31 -11.69 -9.60
C GLU A 56 -3.03 -12.59 -8.38
N TYR A 57 -3.59 -12.25 -7.21
CA TYR A 57 -3.31 -12.90 -5.92
C TYR A 57 -4.48 -13.76 -5.43
N GLY A 58 -5.19 -14.44 -6.34
CA GLY A 58 -6.43 -15.16 -6.02
C GLY A 58 -6.28 -16.21 -4.91
N GLU A 59 -5.16 -16.93 -4.86
CA GLU A 59 -4.87 -17.90 -3.80
C GLU A 59 -4.83 -17.22 -2.42
N PHE A 60 -4.14 -16.08 -2.32
CA PHE A 60 -4.04 -15.29 -1.10
C PHE A 60 -5.43 -14.86 -0.61
N PHE A 61 -6.25 -14.27 -1.49
CA PHE A 61 -7.61 -13.82 -1.13
C PHE A 61 -8.48 -14.99 -0.65
N ASN A 62 -8.46 -16.11 -1.37
CA ASN A 62 -9.21 -17.31 -0.99
C ASN A 62 -8.75 -17.88 0.35
N ALA A 63 -7.45 -17.80 0.67
CA ALA A 63 -6.91 -18.29 1.93
C ALA A 63 -7.28 -17.37 3.11
N VAL A 64 -7.17 -16.05 2.93
CA VAL A 64 -7.60 -15.04 3.91
C VAL A 64 -9.09 -15.16 4.22
N GLU A 65 -9.95 -15.22 3.20
CA GLU A 65 -11.41 -15.23 3.37
C GLU A 65 -11.92 -16.51 4.03
N ARG A 66 -11.19 -17.62 3.89
CA ARG A 66 -11.47 -18.89 4.60
C ARG A 66 -10.85 -18.96 5.98
N GLY A 67 -10.06 -17.96 6.40
CA GLY A 67 -9.33 -17.99 7.67
C GLY A 67 -8.23 -19.06 7.73
N ALA A 68 -7.70 -19.47 6.58
CA ALA A 68 -6.72 -20.54 6.44
C ALA A 68 -5.49 -20.08 5.64
N LEU A 69 -5.02 -18.86 5.91
CA LEU A 69 -3.83 -18.31 5.27
C LEU A 69 -2.58 -19.08 5.74
N SER A 70 -1.87 -19.70 4.81
CA SER A 70 -0.58 -20.34 5.05
C SER A 70 0.58 -19.38 4.69
N ASP A 71 1.80 -19.68 5.14
CA ASP A 71 2.97 -18.89 4.71
C ASP A 71 3.17 -18.98 3.19
N ALA A 72 2.94 -20.14 2.58
CA ALA A 72 3.04 -20.32 1.14
C ALA A 72 2.05 -19.42 0.37
N ALA A 73 0.80 -19.33 0.84
CA ALA A 73 -0.21 -18.49 0.22
C ALA A 73 0.05 -16.98 0.44
N ALA A 74 0.80 -16.61 1.47
CA ALA A 74 1.19 -15.22 1.75
C ALA A 74 2.49 -14.79 1.03
N ALA A 75 3.40 -15.74 0.79
CA ALA A 75 4.77 -15.48 0.36
C ALA A 75 4.87 -14.62 -0.91
N GLN A 76 4.01 -14.84 -1.91
CA GLN A 76 4.07 -14.06 -3.14
C GLN A 76 3.70 -12.59 -2.91
N VAL A 77 2.64 -12.32 -2.13
CA VAL A 77 2.23 -10.95 -1.79
C VAL A 77 3.31 -10.27 -0.95
N GLU A 78 3.85 -10.96 0.04
CA GLU A 78 4.90 -10.44 0.92
C GLU A 78 6.18 -10.09 0.15
N ALA A 79 6.62 -10.99 -0.75
CA ALA A 79 7.78 -10.76 -1.60
C ALA A 79 7.59 -9.57 -2.53
N THR A 80 6.40 -9.42 -3.14
CA THR A 80 6.12 -8.26 -4.00
C THR A 80 6.08 -6.95 -3.21
N VAL A 81 5.52 -6.94 -2.00
CA VAL A 81 5.56 -5.74 -1.13
C VAL A 81 6.99 -5.40 -0.73
N ALA A 82 7.81 -6.41 -0.43
CA ALA A 82 9.22 -6.22 -0.10
C ALA A 82 10.02 -5.65 -1.28
N ALA A 83 9.76 -6.11 -2.51
CA ALA A 83 10.38 -5.55 -3.71
C ALA A 83 9.98 -4.09 -3.96
N GLY A 84 8.83 -3.65 -3.42
CA GLY A 84 8.39 -2.27 -3.51
C GLY A 84 8.24 -1.81 -4.97
N ALA A 85 8.66 -0.57 -5.23
CA ALA A 85 8.53 0.08 -6.53
C ALA A 85 9.24 -0.64 -7.70
N ASP A 86 10.18 -1.55 -7.41
CA ASP A 86 10.86 -2.35 -8.44
C ASP A 86 9.94 -3.44 -9.04
N SER A 87 8.74 -3.64 -8.48
CA SER A 87 7.73 -4.54 -9.01
C SER A 87 6.58 -3.81 -9.70
N ASP A 88 6.24 -4.23 -10.92
CA ASP A 88 5.04 -3.79 -11.63
C ASP A 88 3.74 -4.08 -10.85
N GLN A 89 3.79 -5.01 -9.89
CA GLN A 89 2.66 -5.46 -9.10
C GLN A 89 2.63 -4.88 -7.67
N ALA A 90 3.53 -3.96 -7.33
CA ALA A 90 3.69 -3.42 -5.98
C ALA A 90 2.38 -2.94 -5.36
N TYR A 91 1.60 -2.16 -6.12
CA TYR A 91 0.36 -1.56 -5.64
C TYR A 91 -0.78 -2.58 -5.47
N LEU A 92 -0.83 -3.61 -6.31
CA LEU A 92 -1.78 -4.71 -6.16
C LEU A 92 -1.42 -5.55 -4.93
N ALA A 93 -0.13 -5.81 -4.71
CA ALA A 93 0.35 -6.54 -3.55
C ALA A 93 0.09 -5.76 -2.25
N LEU A 94 0.35 -4.46 -2.22
CA LEU A 94 0.05 -3.61 -1.05
C LEU A 94 -1.45 -3.59 -0.73
N SER A 95 -2.30 -3.49 -1.76
CA SER A 95 -3.76 -3.52 -1.58
C SER A 95 -4.23 -4.88 -1.07
N SER A 96 -3.63 -5.97 -1.56
CA SER A 96 -3.89 -7.34 -1.10
C SER A 96 -3.47 -7.52 0.35
N LEU A 97 -2.25 -7.10 0.70
CA LEU A 97 -1.72 -7.20 2.06
C LEU A 97 -2.57 -6.40 3.05
N ALA A 98 -2.94 -5.17 2.71
CA ALA A 98 -3.83 -4.36 3.55
C ALA A 98 -5.19 -5.06 3.76
N TYR A 99 -5.80 -5.59 2.68
CA TYR A 99 -7.05 -6.34 2.78
C TYR A 99 -6.91 -7.59 3.68
N GLY A 100 -5.83 -8.34 3.49
CA GLY A 100 -5.46 -9.47 4.33
C GLY A 100 -5.35 -9.08 5.79
N TYR A 101 -4.63 -8.01 6.08
CA TYR A 101 -4.43 -7.50 7.43
C TYR A 101 -5.77 -7.20 8.09
N TRP A 102 -6.62 -6.42 7.42
CA TRP A 102 -7.96 -6.10 7.90
C TRP A 102 -8.81 -7.35 8.20
N GLN A 103 -8.76 -8.37 7.34
CA GLN A 103 -9.47 -9.63 7.56
C GLN A 103 -8.91 -10.42 8.74
N LEU A 104 -7.58 -10.57 8.82
CA LEU A 104 -6.92 -11.27 9.92
C LEU A 104 -7.20 -10.56 11.25
N SER A 105 -7.24 -9.22 11.25
CA SER A 105 -7.57 -8.47 12.46
C SER A 105 -9.00 -8.75 12.96
N LYS A 106 -9.98 -8.82 12.05
CA LYS A 106 -11.35 -9.22 12.43
C LYS A 106 -11.39 -10.63 13.02
N SER A 107 -10.68 -11.57 12.39
CA SER A 107 -10.60 -12.96 12.83
C SER A 107 -9.95 -13.09 14.21
N ALA A 108 -8.87 -12.35 14.47
CA ALA A 108 -8.18 -12.35 15.76
C ALA A 108 -9.03 -11.73 16.87
N VAL A 109 -9.77 -10.64 16.61
CA VAL A 109 -10.75 -10.09 17.57
C VAL A 109 -11.87 -11.10 17.85
N ALA A 110 -12.43 -11.73 16.81
CA ALA A 110 -13.48 -12.74 16.97
C ALA A 110 -13.00 -13.97 17.78
N ALA A 111 -11.74 -14.37 17.60
CA ALA A 111 -11.09 -15.43 18.35
C ALA A 111 -10.63 -14.99 19.76
N GLN A 112 -10.91 -13.76 20.18
CA GLN A 112 -10.41 -13.17 21.44
C GLN A 112 -8.90 -13.31 21.59
N GLN A 113 -8.16 -13.14 20.50
CA GLN A 113 -6.70 -13.24 20.44
C GLN A 113 -6.13 -14.61 20.87
N ARG A 114 -6.95 -15.67 20.87
CA ARG A 114 -6.51 -17.04 21.25
C ARG A 114 -5.76 -17.78 20.14
N ASN A 115 -5.56 -17.13 18.99
CA ASN A 115 -4.83 -17.69 17.85
C ASN A 115 -3.47 -16.96 17.71
N PRO A 116 -2.39 -17.52 18.29
CA PRO A 116 -1.07 -16.88 18.28
C PRO A 116 -0.50 -16.75 16.86
N GLU A 117 -0.80 -17.67 15.95
CA GLU A 117 -0.30 -17.63 14.57
C GLU A 117 -0.82 -16.40 13.81
N LEU A 118 -2.07 -15.99 14.07
CA LEU A 118 -2.63 -14.76 13.49
C LEU A 118 -1.92 -13.52 14.02
N VAL A 119 -1.67 -13.47 15.33
CA VAL A 119 -0.97 -12.34 15.98
C VAL A 119 0.44 -12.22 15.43
N GLU A 120 1.20 -13.32 15.39
CA GLU A 120 2.56 -13.34 14.85
C GLU A 120 2.60 -12.91 13.38
N ARG A 121 1.61 -13.30 12.55
CA ARG A 121 1.58 -12.85 11.16
C ARG A 121 1.31 -11.35 11.04
N LEU A 122 0.40 -10.78 11.84
CA LEU A 122 0.16 -9.34 11.86
C LEU A 122 1.44 -8.57 12.27
N GLU A 123 2.18 -9.08 13.25
CA GLU A 123 3.48 -8.52 13.65
C GLU A 123 4.51 -8.58 12.51
N ARG A 124 4.61 -9.72 11.80
CA ARG A 124 5.47 -9.83 10.61
C ARG A 124 5.08 -8.83 9.52
N TRP A 125 3.79 -8.62 9.28
CA TRP A 125 3.32 -7.65 8.30
C TRP A 125 3.59 -6.20 8.71
N ASN A 126 3.54 -5.88 10.01
CA ASN A 126 3.94 -4.56 10.50
C ASN A 126 5.43 -4.30 10.24
N ALA A 127 6.28 -5.29 10.51
CA ALA A 127 7.70 -5.21 10.22
C ALA A 127 7.94 -5.05 8.71
N LEU A 128 7.25 -5.83 7.87
CA LEU A 128 7.36 -5.75 6.42
C LEU A 128 6.99 -4.37 5.89
N LEU A 129 5.87 -3.79 6.33
CA LEU A 129 5.44 -2.45 5.91
C LEU A 129 6.43 -1.35 6.35
N GLY A 130 7.03 -1.50 7.54
CA GLY A 130 8.09 -0.62 8.01
C GLY A 130 9.35 -0.70 7.16
N MET A 131 9.82 -1.91 6.85
CA MET A 131 10.99 -2.13 5.99
C MET A 131 10.75 -1.62 4.57
N ALA A 132 9.62 -1.98 3.96
CA ALA A 132 9.25 -1.52 2.62
C ALA A 132 9.18 0.02 2.52
N TYR A 133 8.86 0.72 3.62
CA TYR A 133 8.89 2.18 3.66
C TYR A 133 10.30 2.75 3.78
N ASP A 134 11.15 2.10 4.58
CA ASP A 134 12.55 2.49 4.80
C ASP A 134 13.37 2.32 3.51
N ASP A 135 13.17 1.21 2.79
CA ASP A 135 13.87 0.88 1.54
C ASP A 135 13.44 1.76 0.36
N ALA A 136 12.26 2.38 0.44
CA ALA A 136 11.69 3.22 -0.60
C ALA A 136 12.25 4.66 -0.62
N THR A 137 13.53 4.86 -0.28
CA THR A 137 14.11 6.20 -0.04
C THR A 137 13.93 7.16 -1.20
N ASP A 138 14.03 6.66 -2.43
CA ASP A 138 13.96 7.44 -3.67
C ASP A 138 12.61 7.34 -4.40
N ASP A 139 11.66 6.54 -3.89
CA ASP A 139 10.31 6.44 -4.44
C ASP A 139 9.26 7.05 -3.50
N GLU A 140 9.00 8.34 -3.69
CA GLU A 140 7.98 9.05 -2.92
C GLU A 140 6.55 8.54 -3.19
N ALA A 141 6.26 8.03 -4.39
CA ALA A 141 4.93 7.56 -4.73
C ALA A 141 4.60 6.30 -3.93
N TRP A 142 5.55 5.37 -3.89
CA TRP A 142 5.46 4.16 -3.09
C TRP A 142 5.40 4.46 -1.59
N ARG A 143 6.23 5.38 -1.07
CA ARG A 143 6.14 5.83 0.34
C ARG A 143 4.78 6.45 0.67
N ARG A 144 4.19 7.24 -0.24
CA ARG A 144 2.84 7.79 -0.06
C ARG A 144 1.78 6.70 -0.05
N ALA A 145 1.93 5.65 -0.87
CA ALA A 145 1.03 4.52 -0.91
C ALA A 145 1.07 3.70 0.39
N LEU A 146 2.28 3.35 0.87
CA LEU A 146 2.49 2.67 2.15
C LEU A 146 1.90 3.45 3.32
N ARG A 147 2.15 4.77 3.38
CA ARG A 147 1.56 5.63 4.42
C ARG A 147 0.04 5.74 4.29
N SER A 148 -0.51 5.70 3.08
CA SER A 148 -1.97 5.69 2.87
C SER A 148 -2.59 4.37 3.35
N ALA A 149 -1.97 3.23 3.04
CA ALA A 149 -2.39 1.92 3.51
C ALA A 149 -2.35 1.84 5.04
N ALA A 150 -1.27 2.30 5.67
CA ALA A 150 -1.15 2.34 7.13
C ALA A 150 -2.24 3.19 7.81
N LYS A 151 -2.53 4.38 7.29
CA LYS A 151 -3.63 5.22 7.79
C LYS A 151 -4.98 4.56 7.60
N ASP A 152 -5.14 3.81 6.53
CA ASP A 152 -6.41 3.14 6.25
C ASP A 152 -6.63 1.93 7.17
N LEU A 153 -5.57 1.15 7.41
CA LEU A 153 -5.54 0.12 8.45
C LEU A 153 -5.85 0.73 9.81
N GLN A 154 -5.24 1.86 10.16
CA GLN A 154 -5.50 2.52 11.44
C GLN A 154 -6.95 2.94 11.64
N ARG A 155 -7.64 3.33 10.57
CA ARG A 155 -9.04 3.76 10.68
C ARG A 155 -10.03 2.61 10.61
N ARG A 156 -9.68 1.48 9.98
CA ARG A 156 -10.66 0.47 9.55
C ARG A 156 -10.39 -0.93 10.09
N ALA A 157 -9.14 -1.27 10.40
CA ALA A 157 -8.81 -2.55 11.03
C ALA A 157 -9.22 -2.51 12.51
N PRO A 158 -9.88 -3.57 13.02
CA PRO A 158 -10.12 -3.70 14.44
C PRO A 158 -8.79 -3.70 15.21
N PRO A 159 -8.69 -2.95 16.31
CA PRO A 159 -7.49 -2.92 17.13
C PRO A 159 -7.25 -4.28 17.79
N ILE A 160 -5.99 -4.72 17.78
CA ILE A 160 -5.51 -5.95 18.45
C ILE A 160 -4.27 -5.60 19.23
N GLU A 161 -4.11 -6.22 20.40
CA GLU A 161 -2.87 -6.11 21.16
C GLU A 161 -1.78 -6.95 20.50
N LEU A 162 -0.72 -6.29 20.05
CA LEU A 162 0.48 -6.91 19.50
C LEU A 162 1.69 -6.55 20.36
N ARG A 163 2.81 -7.21 20.07
CA ARG A 163 4.13 -6.87 20.59
C ARG A 163 4.84 -5.92 19.62
N CYS A 164 5.12 -4.70 20.07
CA CYS A 164 5.92 -3.75 19.33
C CYS A 164 7.32 -3.63 19.90
N ILE A 165 8.30 -3.39 19.04
CA ILE A 165 9.65 -3.00 19.42
C ILE A 165 9.74 -1.47 19.35
N ASP A 166 10.21 -0.82 20.41
CA ASP A 166 10.41 0.64 20.44
C ASP A 166 11.76 1.07 19.84
N ASP A 167 12.07 2.36 19.90
CA ASP A 167 13.32 2.95 19.42
C ASP A 167 14.57 2.51 20.21
N ARG A 168 14.38 1.87 21.36
CA ARG A 168 15.43 1.29 22.22
C ARG A 168 15.59 -0.21 22.03
N GLY A 169 14.77 -0.84 21.20
CA GLY A 169 14.77 -2.29 21.02
C GLY A 169 13.97 -3.04 22.09
N GLU A 170 13.25 -2.34 22.98
CA GLU A 170 12.44 -2.97 24.01
C GLU A 170 11.06 -3.36 23.48
N THR A 171 10.53 -4.51 23.93
CA THR A 171 9.22 -5.00 23.52
C THR A 171 8.12 -4.54 24.47
N HIS A 172 7.08 -3.88 23.94
CA HIS A 172 5.93 -3.40 24.72
C HIS A 172 4.62 -3.77 24.02
N PRO A 173 3.51 -3.96 24.78
CA PRO A 173 2.17 -4.07 24.20
C PRO A 173 1.80 -2.81 23.43
N CYS A 174 1.21 -2.98 22.25
CA CYS A 174 0.76 -1.89 21.40
C CYS A 174 -0.49 -2.29 20.62
N ASP A 175 -1.22 -1.29 20.14
CA ASP A 175 -2.29 -1.51 19.18
C ASP A 175 -1.69 -1.85 17.81
N SER A 176 -2.19 -2.92 17.19
CA SER A 176 -1.86 -3.37 15.84
C SER A 176 -1.88 -2.26 14.80
N THR A 177 -2.77 -1.29 14.95
CA THR A 177 -2.92 -0.19 14.01
C THR A 177 -1.92 0.93 14.22
N ASP A 178 -1.62 1.24 15.49
CA ASP A 178 -0.58 2.20 15.84
C ASP A 178 0.81 1.63 15.57
N ALA A 179 0.99 0.32 15.66
CA ALA A 179 2.23 -0.38 15.35
C ALA A 179 2.72 -0.12 13.92
N VAL A 180 1.83 -0.23 12.92
CA VAL A 180 2.14 0.06 11.51
C VAL A 180 2.61 1.50 11.36
N MET A 181 1.86 2.44 11.94
CA MET A 181 2.17 3.87 11.83
C MET A 181 3.49 4.23 12.51
N ARG A 182 3.76 3.67 13.71
CA ARG A 182 5.04 3.85 14.41
C ARG A 182 6.21 3.29 13.61
N GLY A 183 6.06 2.13 12.98
CA GLY A 183 7.08 1.55 12.10
C GLY A 183 7.43 2.48 10.94
N ILE A 184 6.41 3.02 10.26
CA ILE A 184 6.59 3.99 9.18
C ILE A 184 7.22 5.30 9.67
N ASP A 185 6.79 5.82 10.81
CA ASP A 185 7.31 7.08 11.33
C ASP A 185 8.75 6.94 11.89
N ALA A 186 9.09 5.80 12.47
CA ALA A 186 10.46 5.47 12.87
C ALA A 186 11.39 5.38 11.65
N ALA A 187 10.96 4.70 10.58
CA ALA A 187 11.66 4.67 9.30
C ALA A 187 11.79 6.08 8.70
N ALA A 188 10.72 6.88 8.73
CA ALA A 188 10.78 8.27 8.27
C ALA A 188 11.81 9.13 9.04
N GLY A 189 12.00 8.88 10.34
CA GLY A 189 13.04 9.51 11.15
C GLY A 189 14.46 9.16 10.70
N ARG A 190 14.69 7.90 10.29
CA ARG A 190 15.98 7.40 9.75
C ARG A 190 16.24 7.84 8.31
N VAL A 191 15.20 8.10 7.52
CA VAL A 191 15.34 8.58 6.14
C VAL A 191 15.39 10.12 6.07
N GLY A 192 14.79 10.82 7.04
CA GLY A 192 14.68 12.27 7.09
C GLY A 192 15.96 13.03 7.50
N LEU A 193 15.83 14.32 7.80
CA LEU A 193 16.94 15.26 8.07
C LEU A 193 17.87 14.79 9.20
N ARG A 194 17.31 14.10 10.21
CA ARG A 194 18.08 13.44 11.28
C ARG A 194 18.93 12.29 10.76
N GLY A 195 18.36 11.37 9.99
CA GLY A 195 19.13 10.29 9.39
C GLY A 195 20.14 10.77 8.35
N ALA A 196 19.83 11.82 7.58
CA ALA A 196 20.79 12.47 6.69
C ALA A 196 21.96 13.09 7.49
N LEU A 197 21.68 13.71 8.64
CA LEU A 197 22.68 14.25 9.56
C LEU A 197 23.50 13.13 10.21
N GLU A 198 22.89 12.04 10.67
CA GLU A 198 23.60 10.88 11.25
C GLU A 198 24.53 10.23 10.21
N ARG A 199 24.07 10.04 8.96
CA ARG A 199 24.92 9.55 7.85
C ARG A 199 26.06 10.51 7.51
N LEU A 200 25.79 11.82 7.53
CA LEU A 200 26.82 12.84 7.33
C LEU A 200 27.86 12.80 8.46
N LEU A 201 27.42 12.75 9.71
CA LEU A 201 28.28 12.67 10.90
C LEU A 201 29.10 11.38 10.88
N GLN A 202 28.51 10.25 10.52
CA GLN A 202 29.23 8.97 10.41
C GLN A 202 30.25 8.99 9.27
N ARG A 203 29.98 9.69 8.16
CA ARG A 203 30.95 9.89 7.08
C ARG A 203 32.11 10.80 7.49
N ILE A 204 31.83 11.87 8.25
CA ILE A 204 32.85 12.83 8.68
C ILE A 204 33.71 12.23 9.80
N LEU A 205 33.08 11.61 10.81
CA LEU A 205 33.74 11.14 12.03
C LEU A 205 34.20 9.68 11.95
N GLY A 206 33.64 8.88 11.04
CA GLY A 206 34.01 7.47 10.84
C GLY A 206 35.08 7.24 9.79
N SER A 207 35.64 8.29 9.19
CA SER A 207 36.68 8.19 8.14
C SER A 207 38.12 8.07 8.67
N GLU A 208 38.33 7.97 9.99
CA GLU A 208 39.67 7.86 10.60
C GLU A 208 40.10 6.43 10.98
N ALA A 209 39.48 5.39 10.39
CA ALA A 209 39.92 4.01 10.57
C ALA A 209 40.15 3.32 9.21
N SER A 210 41.20 3.75 8.50
CA SER A 210 41.83 3.01 7.39
C SER A 210 43.29 3.42 7.27
#